data_AF-A0AAI9YMJ8-F1
#
_entry.id   AF-A0AAI9YMJ8-F1
#
_cell.length_a   1.000
_cell.length_b   1.000
_cell.length_c   1.000
_cell.angle_alpha   90.00
_cell.angle_beta   90.00
_cell.angle_gamma   90.00
#
_symmetry.space_group_name_H-M   'P 1'
#
loop_
_entity.id
_entity.type
_entity.pdbx_description
1 polymer ?
#
loop_
_entity_poly.entity_id
_entity_poly.type
_entity_poly.pdbx_seq_one_letter_code
_entity_poly.pdbx_strand_id
1 'polypeptide(L)'
;MIEMGQQGRQVHTKIKYFDDPGVPLVPMIIGGPEPGKPQPKVEIPTTITDITGREDEFTLDVQGFHYVKHQSRLTNWDDDEEIKRVNYPEMEELCYKVLSETENMPKPCLVHIMTHIIRRGPKDGEGPKGPAPLYGMWRPIRPITRDPFAVSDARTIPDSDLVFVPVRFPDHDTEAVEVRPPTASQHKWYFKDQQQVDDVLFFKQVDSSTKPGVPRRVPHCAFKDTDLPEGAGEPRASIEVRAFVFYDED
;
A
#
# COMPACT_ATOMS: atom_id res chain seq x y z
N MET A 1 -30.43 -23.96 3.69
CA MET A 1 -29.52 -23.70 2.56
C MET A 1 -28.71 -22.49 2.95
N ILE A 2 -27.41 -22.64 3.14
CA ILE A 2 -26.50 -21.53 3.44
C ILE A 2 -26.33 -20.79 2.11
N GLU A 3 -26.74 -19.52 2.04
CA GLU A 3 -26.44 -18.68 0.87
C GLU A 3 -24.93 -18.71 0.67
N MET A 4 -24.50 -19.19 -0.50
CA MET A 4 -23.12 -19.03 -0.95
C MET A 4 -22.92 -17.52 -1.10
N GLY A 5 -22.26 -16.90 -0.11
CA GLY A 5 -22.03 -15.45 -0.09
C GLY A 5 -21.50 -15.00 -1.45
N GLN A 6 -22.18 -14.03 -2.05
CA GLN A 6 -21.82 -13.53 -3.39
C GLN A 6 -20.35 -13.13 -3.38
N GLN A 7 -19.55 -13.82 -4.19
CA GLN A 7 -18.18 -13.42 -4.46
C GLN A 7 -18.23 -12.04 -5.15
N GLY A 8 -17.50 -11.06 -4.63
CA GLY A 8 -17.48 -9.69 -5.19
C GLY A 8 -17.00 -9.67 -6.64
N ARG A 9 -17.20 -8.55 -7.34
CA ARG A 9 -16.77 -8.35 -8.74
C ARG A 9 -15.30 -8.76 -8.88
N GLN A 10 -14.98 -9.48 -9.95
CA GLN A 10 -13.60 -9.82 -10.29
C GLN A 10 -13.17 -9.00 -11.49
N VAL A 11 -12.07 -8.26 -11.35
CA VAL A 11 -11.48 -7.52 -12.45
C VAL A 11 -10.26 -8.26 -12.96
N HIS A 12 -10.26 -8.59 -14.25
CA HIS A 12 -9.14 -9.25 -14.92
C HIS A 12 -8.26 -8.20 -15.60
N THR A 13 -7.07 -7.99 -15.06
CA THR A 13 -6.13 -6.96 -15.50
C THR A 13 -4.71 -7.49 -15.50
N LYS A 14 -3.72 -6.60 -15.58
CA LYS A 14 -2.30 -6.95 -15.45
C LYS A 14 -1.66 -6.14 -14.32
N ILE A 15 -0.86 -6.81 -13.50
CA ILE A 15 -0.03 -6.17 -12.47
C ILE A 15 1.43 -6.28 -12.87
N LYS A 16 2.20 -5.22 -12.60
CA LYS A 16 3.65 -5.19 -12.84
C LYS A 16 4.38 -5.80 -11.65
N TYR A 17 5.05 -6.92 -11.90
CA TYR A 17 5.96 -7.56 -10.98
C TYR A 17 7.41 -7.23 -11.34
N PHE A 18 8.34 -7.44 -10.41
CA PHE A 18 9.76 -7.34 -10.66
C PHE A 18 10.23 -8.50 -11.55
N ASP A 19 10.87 -8.16 -12.65
CA ASP A 19 11.46 -9.13 -13.58
C ASP A 19 12.91 -9.38 -13.15
N ASP A 20 13.09 -10.35 -12.25
CA ASP A 20 14.39 -10.64 -11.65
C ASP A 20 15.38 -11.16 -12.70
N PRO A 21 16.49 -10.45 -12.95
CA PRO A 21 17.45 -10.85 -13.97
C PRO A 21 18.30 -12.07 -13.56
N GLY A 22 18.17 -12.59 -12.33
CA GLY A 22 18.94 -13.73 -11.83
C GLY A 22 20.43 -13.43 -11.62
N VAL A 23 20.80 -12.15 -11.63
CA VAL A 23 22.16 -11.65 -11.40
C VAL A 23 22.13 -10.62 -10.27
N PRO A 24 23.28 -10.34 -9.61
CA PRO A 24 23.33 -9.31 -8.57
C PRO A 24 22.77 -7.97 -9.05
N LEU A 25 21.88 -7.40 -8.25
CA LEU A 25 21.22 -6.14 -8.58
C LEU A 25 22.18 -4.96 -8.40
N VAL A 26 22.12 -4.03 -9.36
CA VAL A 26 22.84 -2.75 -9.26
C VAL A 26 21.98 -1.78 -8.44
N PRO A 27 22.57 -1.00 -7.51
CA PRO A 27 21.82 -0.04 -6.74
C PRO A 27 21.07 0.96 -7.61
N MET A 28 19.80 1.20 -7.28
CA MET A 28 19.05 2.32 -7.82
C MET A 28 19.62 3.61 -7.24
N ILE A 29 20.16 4.47 -8.09
CA ILE A 29 20.67 5.78 -7.67
C ILE A 29 19.53 6.79 -7.63
N ILE A 30 19.32 7.41 -6.47
CA ILE A 30 18.36 8.49 -6.27
C ILE A 30 19.12 9.76 -5.89
N GLY A 31 18.75 10.90 -6.49
CA GLY A 31 19.44 12.18 -6.25
C GLY A 31 20.81 12.31 -6.91
N GLY A 32 21.17 11.37 -7.80
CA GLY A 32 22.38 11.46 -8.64
C GLY A 32 22.21 12.41 -9.83
N PRO A 33 23.28 12.69 -10.58
CA PRO A 33 23.26 13.59 -11.74
C PRO A 33 22.41 13.06 -12.90
N GLU A 34 22.21 11.74 -12.98
CA GLU A 34 21.33 11.09 -13.94
C GLU A 34 20.11 10.49 -13.23
N PRO A 35 18.92 10.49 -13.86
CA PRO A 35 17.76 9.76 -13.35
C PRO A 35 18.09 8.28 -13.14
N GLY A 36 17.69 7.72 -12.00
CA GLY A 36 17.83 6.30 -11.73
C GLY A 36 17.14 5.45 -12.82
N LYS A 37 17.80 4.38 -13.26
CA LYS A 37 17.19 3.45 -14.21
C LYS A 37 15.99 2.76 -13.55
N PRO A 38 14.82 2.69 -14.22
CA PRO A 38 13.70 1.92 -13.72
C PRO A 38 14.09 0.46 -13.52
N GLN A 39 13.58 -0.14 -12.45
CA GLN A 39 13.73 -1.57 -12.24
C GLN A 39 12.99 -2.33 -13.36
N PRO A 40 13.53 -3.48 -13.81
CA PRO A 40 12.87 -4.31 -14.82
C PRO A 40 11.52 -4.82 -14.27
N LYS A 41 10.48 -4.73 -15.11
CA LYS A 41 9.12 -5.13 -14.75
C LYS A 41 8.53 -6.06 -15.81
N VAL A 42 7.79 -7.04 -15.34
CA VAL A 42 7.00 -7.96 -16.18
C VAL A 42 5.52 -7.81 -15.83
N GLU A 43 4.65 -7.77 -16.84
CA GLU A 43 3.20 -7.73 -16.65
C GLU A 43 2.63 -9.14 -16.51
N ILE A 44 1.97 -9.40 -15.38
CA ILE A 44 1.35 -10.70 -15.09
C ILE A 44 -0.17 -10.56 -15.10
N PRO A 45 -0.90 -11.34 -15.93
CA PRO A 45 -2.35 -11.42 -15.86
C PRO A 45 -2.79 -11.74 -14.44
N THR A 46 -3.65 -10.91 -13.88
CA THR A 46 -4.04 -10.97 -12.48
C THR A 46 -5.54 -10.72 -12.35
N THR A 47 -6.16 -11.49 -11.47
CA THR A 47 -7.55 -11.25 -11.04
C THR A 47 -7.54 -10.51 -9.71
N ILE A 48 -8.20 -9.36 -9.66
CA ILE A 48 -8.34 -8.53 -8.47
C ILE A 48 -9.80 -8.61 -8.01
N THR A 49 -10.02 -8.94 -6.74
CA THR A 49 -11.35 -9.15 -6.17
C THR A 49 -11.86 -7.89 -5.49
N ASP A 50 -13.04 -7.43 -5.86
CA ASP A 50 -13.76 -6.36 -5.19
C ASP A 50 -14.26 -6.84 -3.83
N ILE A 51 -13.94 -6.07 -2.78
CA ILE A 51 -14.34 -6.34 -1.39
C ILE A 51 -15.32 -5.30 -0.84
N THR A 52 -15.94 -4.50 -1.70
CA THR A 52 -16.93 -3.49 -1.30
C THR A 52 -18.06 -4.13 -0.48
N GLY A 53 -18.29 -3.61 0.73
CA GLY A 53 -19.26 -4.14 1.69
C GLY A 53 -18.79 -5.37 2.48
N ARG A 54 -17.53 -5.78 2.31
CA ARG A 54 -16.89 -6.92 2.99
C ARG A 54 -15.54 -6.53 3.60
N GLU A 55 -15.30 -5.24 3.78
CA GLU A 55 -14.02 -4.71 4.21
C GLU A 55 -13.63 -5.20 5.61
N ASP A 56 -14.62 -5.42 6.47
CA ASP A 56 -14.44 -5.92 7.84
C ASP A 56 -13.92 -7.38 7.91
N GLU A 57 -13.91 -8.10 6.78
CA GLU A 57 -13.29 -9.44 6.68
C GLU A 57 -11.74 -9.38 6.57
N PHE A 58 -11.17 -8.18 6.43
CA PHE A 58 -9.75 -7.96 6.18
C PHE A 58 -9.14 -7.14 7.31
N THR A 59 -8.15 -7.69 8.00
CA THR A 59 -7.53 -7.06 9.17
C THR A 59 -6.01 -6.97 9.03
N LEU A 60 -5.41 -6.03 9.78
CA LEU A 60 -3.97 -5.78 9.75
C LEU A 60 -3.13 -6.97 10.26
N ASP A 61 -3.67 -7.75 11.20
CA ASP A 61 -3.02 -8.93 11.78
C ASP A 61 -3.16 -10.18 10.91
N VAL A 62 -4.15 -10.24 10.01
CA VAL A 62 -4.39 -11.41 9.16
C VAL A 62 -3.91 -11.19 7.73
N GLN A 63 -4.42 -10.19 7.02
CA GLN A 63 -4.05 -9.92 5.61
C GLN A 63 -2.98 -8.84 5.49
N GLY A 64 -2.72 -8.08 6.57
CA GLY A 64 -1.78 -6.98 6.57
C GLY A 64 -2.40 -5.63 6.15
N PHE A 65 -3.71 -5.60 5.89
CA PHE A 65 -4.44 -4.39 5.54
C PHE A 65 -5.85 -4.38 6.14
N HIS A 66 -6.40 -3.18 6.34
CA HIS A 66 -7.73 -2.97 6.91
C HIS A 66 -8.30 -1.63 6.41
N TYR A 67 -9.61 -1.54 6.23
CA TYR A 67 -10.28 -0.27 5.92
C TYR A 67 -11.00 0.26 7.15
N VAL A 68 -10.90 1.56 7.39
CA VAL A 68 -11.62 2.24 8.47
C VAL A 68 -12.34 3.46 7.95
N LYS A 69 -13.48 3.78 8.59
CA LYS A 69 -14.18 5.04 8.37
C LYS A 69 -13.55 6.14 9.19
N HIS A 70 -13.10 7.20 8.52
CA HIS A 70 -12.53 8.36 9.20
C HIS A 70 -12.71 9.63 8.37
N GLN A 71 -13.29 10.67 8.97
CA GLN A 71 -13.50 11.97 8.33
C GLN A 71 -12.35 12.93 8.68
N SER A 72 -11.73 13.48 7.63
CA SER A 72 -10.63 14.45 7.77
C SER A 72 -11.09 15.77 8.36
N ARG A 73 -10.27 16.37 9.23
CA ARG A 73 -10.37 17.79 9.58
C ARG A 73 -9.77 18.69 8.50
N LEU A 74 -8.81 18.16 7.72
CA LEU A 74 -8.20 18.87 6.61
C LEU A 74 -9.17 18.99 5.44
N THR A 75 -9.33 20.20 4.91
CA THR A 75 -10.19 20.50 3.75
C THR A 75 -9.42 20.86 2.48
N ASN A 76 -8.17 21.29 2.60
CA ASN A 76 -7.32 21.69 1.49
C ASN A 76 -6.13 20.72 1.33
N TRP A 77 -6.20 19.86 0.31
CA TRP A 77 -5.16 18.86 0.01
C TRP A 77 -4.04 19.38 -0.89
N ASP A 78 -4.01 20.68 -1.17
CA ASP A 78 -2.99 21.33 -2.01
C ASP A 78 -2.02 22.20 -1.19
N ASP A 79 -2.23 22.31 0.12
CA ASP A 79 -1.34 23.02 1.05
C ASP A 79 -0.56 22.03 1.92
N ASP A 80 0.71 21.81 1.57
CA ASP A 80 1.64 20.91 2.24
C ASP A 80 1.84 21.26 3.73
N GLU A 81 1.85 22.55 4.07
CA GLU A 81 2.02 23.00 5.45
C GLU A 81 0.72 22.79 6.24
N GLU A 82 -0.44 22.97 5.61
CA GLU A 82 -1.73 22.62 6.21
C GLU A 82 -1.86 21.10 6.44
N ILE A 83 -1.42 20.27 5.48
CA ILE A 83 -1.38 18.81 5.62
C ILE A 83 -0.53 18.42 6.83
N LYS A 84 0.69 18.93 6.94
CA LYS A 84 1.56 18.64 8.09
C LYS A 84 0.95 19.13 9.40
N ARG A 85 0.32 20.31 9.41
CA ARG A 85 -0.24 20.91 10.63
C ARG A 85 -1.52 20.22 11.11
N VAL A 86 -2.35 19.71 10.19
CA VAL A 86 -3.69 19.19 10.50
C VAL A 86 -3.78 17.68 10.32
N ASN A 87 -3.36 17.17 9.17
CA ASN A 87 -3.54 15.76 8.81
C ASN A 87 -2.48 14.87 9.48
N TYR A 88 -1.25 15.33 9.71
CA TYR A 88 -0.25 14.48 10.40
C TYR A 88 -0.70 14.12 11.83
N PRO A 89 -1.04 15.06 12.73
CA PRO A 89 -1.52 14.70 14.07
C PRO A 89 -2.81 13.85 14.02
N GLU A 90 -3.70 14.13 13.06
CA GLU A 90 -4.92 13.34 12.86
C GLU A 90 -4.61 11.89 12.48
N MET A 91 -3.64 11.66 11.60
CA MET A 91 -3.24 10.32 11.18
C MET A 91 -2.41 9.60 12.25
N GLU A 92 -1.63 10.31 13.07
CA GLU A 92 -0.98 9.72 14.25
C GLU A 92 -2.01 9.17 15.23
N GLU A 93 -3.01 9.98 15.60
CA GLU A 93 -4.11 9.59 16.49
C GLU A 93 -4.89 8.40 15.91
N LEU A 94 -5.26 8.45 14.64
CA LEU A 94 -6.00 7.37 13.98
C LEU A 94 -5.17 6.08 13.91
N CYS A 95 -3.91 6.17 13.50
CA CYS A 95 -3.02 5.01 13.41
C CYS A 95 -2.82 4.36 14.77
N TYR A 96 -2.54 5.16 15.81
CA TYR A 96 -2.42 4.66 17.18
C TYR A 96 -3.68 3.91 17.61
N LYS A 97 -4.86 4.48 17.35
CA LYS A 97 -6.15 3.87 17.68
C LYS A 97 -6.34 2.53 16.95
N VAL A 98 -6.21 2.52 15.62
CA VAL A 98 -6.44 1.33 14.78
C VAL A 98 -5.52 0.19 15.18
N LEU A 99 -4.24 0.47 15.40
CA LEU A 99 -3.28 -0.55 15.83
C LEU A 99 -3.58 -1.06 17.23
N SER A 100 -3.97 -0.17 18.16
CA SER A 100 -4.33 -0.56 19.53
C SER A 100 -5.59 -1.42 19.63
N GLU A 101 -6.53 -1.24 18.68
CA GLU A 101 -7.78 -1.99 18.59
C GLU A 101 -7.64 -3.30 17.79
N THR A 102 -6.51 -3.52 17.10
CA THR A 102 -6.26 -4.75 16.35
C THR A 102 -5.85 -5.88 17.30
N GLU A 103 -6.66 -6.92 17.41
CA GLU A 103 -6.60 -7.95 18.47
C GLU A 103 -5.21 -8.62 18.63
N ASN A 104 -4.59 -9.07 17.53
CA ASN A 104 -3.34 -9.84 17.58
C ASN A 104 -2.09 -9.01 17.23
N MET A 105 -2.15 -7.69 17.38
CA MET A 105 -1.01 -6.80 17.17
C MET A 105 -0.45 -6.30 18.51
N PRO A 106 0.88 -6.12 18.65
CA PRO A 106 1.44 -5.34 19.74
C PRO A 106 0.86 -3.93 19.74
N LYS A 107 0.70 -3.35 20.95
CA LYS A 107 0.22 -1.98 21.09
C LYS A 107 1.35 -1.01 20.75
N PRO A 108 1.09 0.00 19.89
CA PRO A 108 2.11 0.97 19.56
C PRO A 108 2.45 1.81 20.80
N CYS A 109 3.72 2.11 20.99
CA CYS A 109 4.17 3.07 22.00
C CYS A 109 4.44 4.44 21.37
N LEU A 110 4.83 4.46 20.09
CA LEU A 110 5.03 5.68 19.32
C LEU A 110 4.58 5.47 17.87
N VAL A 111 3.86 6.45 17.35
CA VAL A 111 3.59 6.62 15.92
C VAL A 111 4.22 7.95 15.50
N HIS A 112 5.01 7.93 14.44
CA HIS A 112 5.66 9.12 13.89
C HIS A 112 5.42 9.22 12.38
N ILE A 113 4.78 10.28 11.92
CA ILE A 113 4.59 10.49 10.47
C ILE A 113 5.93 10.86 9.82
N MET A 114 6.38 10.00 8.90
CA MET A 114 7.60 10.21 8.12
C MET A 114 7.35 11.21 6.99
N THR A 115 6.32 10.96 6.18
CA THR A 115 6.04 11.72 4.95
C THR A 115 4.61 11.48 4.50
N HIS A 116 4.15 12.29 3.54
CA HIS A 116 3.01 11.94 2.71
C HIS A 116 3.38 11.98 1.22
N ILE A 117 2.56 11.33 0.40
CA ILE A 117 2.65 11.36 -1.06
C ILE A 117 1.25 11.65 -1.60
N ILE A 118 1.11 12.72 -2.37
CA ILE A 118 -0.12 13.01 -3.12
C ILE A 118 0.04 12.48 -4.54
N ARG A 119 -1.02 11.85 -5.04
CA ARG A 119 -1.13 11.39 -6.42
C ARG A 119 -2.35 12.00 -7.07
N ARG A 120 -2.19 12.56 -8.27
CA ARG A 120 -3.24 13.15 -9.11
C ARG A 120 -3.05 12.68 -10.56
N GLY A 121 -3.06 11.36 -10.76
CA GLY A 121 -2.97 10.72 -12.07
C GLY A 121 -1.86 9.65 -12.19
N PRO A 122 -1.65 9.11 -13.40
CA PRO A 122 -0.80 7.94 -13.65
C PRO A 122 0.72 8.23 -13.67
N LYS A 123 1.15 9.49 -13.53
CA LYS A 123 2.56 9.91 -13.71
C LYS A 123 3.34 10.12 -12.41
N ASP A 124 2.71 9.96 -11.25
CA ASP A 124 3.37 10.27 -9.98
C ASP A 124 4.26 9.07 -9.59
N GLY A 125 5.55 9.32 -9.29
CA GLY A 125 6.53 8.27 -8.96
C GLY A 125 6.32 7.64 -7.57
N GLU A 126 7.04 6.55 -7.26
CA GLU A 126 7.13 6.02 -5.88
C GLU A 126 8.01 6.94 -5.03
N GLY A 127 7.50 7.37 -3.87
CA GLY A 127 8.30 8.13 -2.89
C GLY A 127 9.28 7.22 -2.12
N PRO A 128 10.22 7.81 -1.36
CA PRO A 128 11.31 7.09 -0.72
C PRO A 128 10.82 5.98 0.25
N LYS A 129 11.55 4.87 0.30
CA LYS A 129 11.32 3.70 1.18
C LYS A 129 12.40 3.70 2.28
N GLY A 130 12.00 3.59 3.56
CA GLY A 130 12.89 3.59 4.73
C GLY A 130 12.73 2.35 5.62
N PRO A 131 13.72 2.00 6.47
CA PRO A 131 13.81 0.69 7.15
C PRO A 131 13.24 0.63 8.59
N ALA A 132 11.97 0.95 8.80
CA ALA A 132 11.26 0.70 10.08
C ALA A 132 9.81 0.26 9.81
N PRO A 133 9.05 -0.29 10.78
CA PRO A 133 7.65 -0.67 10.56
C PRO A 133 6.90 0.51 9.97
N LEU A 134 6.57 0.40 8.70
CA LEU A 134 6.08 1.50 7.89
C LEU A 134 4.65 1.17 7.51
N TYR A 135 3.72 1.91 8.10
CA TYR A 135 2.31 1.79 7.77
C TYR A 135 1.94 2.86 6.75
N GLY A 136 1.28 2.42 5.68
CA GLY A 136 0.63 3.30 4.73
C GLY A 136 -0.82 3.53 5.16
N MET A 137 -1.21 4.80 5.24
CA MET A 137 -2.57 5.26 5.41
C MET A 137 -3.00 5.94 4.14
N TRP A 138 -3.74 5.22 3.31
CA TRP A 138 -4.13 5.65 1.98
C TRP A 138 -5.58 6.12 1.98
N ARG A 139 -5.81 7.33 1.46
CA ARG A 139 -7.10 7.99 1.43
C ARG A 139 -7.37 8.60 0.05
N PRO A 140 -8.56 8.40 -0.53
CA PRO A 140 -9.01 9.21 -1.65
C PRO A 140 -9.20 10.68 -1.25
N ILE A 141 -8.70 11.60 -2.07
CA ILE A 141 -8.99 13.05 -1.92
C ILE A 141 -10.38 13.39 -2.47
N ARG A 142 -10.88 12.54 -3.38
CA ARG A 142 -12.25 12.53 -3.89
C ARG A 142 -12.67 11.09 -4.17
N PRO A 143 -13.97 10.79 -4.31
CA PRO A 143 -14.41 9.44 -4.65
C PRO A 143 -13.70 8.86 -5.86
N ILE A 144 -13.30 7.59 -5.75
CA ILE A 144 -12.60 6.86 -6.80
C ILE A 144 -13.61 6.46 -7.87
N THR A 145 -13.35 6.85 -9.12
CA THR A 145 -14.19 6.48 -10.28
C THR A 145 -13.44 5.72 -11.36
N ARG A 146 -12.10 5.80 -11.35
CA ARG A 146 -11.20 4.94 -12.13
C ARG A 146 -9.82 4.88 -11.48
N ASP A 147 -8.99 4.00 -12.00
CA ASP A 147 -7.64 3.70 -11.49
C ASP A 147 -7.67 3.34 -9.99
N PRO A 148 -8.47 2.35 -9.53
CA PRO A 148 -8.52 1.96 -8.12
C PRO A 148 -7.16 1.52 -7.55
N PHE A 149 -7.09 1.47 -6.22
CA PHE A 149 -5.91 1.04 -5.47
C PHE A 149 -6.09 -0.39 -4.99
N ALA A 150 -5.24 -1.30 -5.48
CA ALA A 150 -5.25 -2.70 -5.09
C ALA A 150 -4.19 -2.97 -4.03
N VAL A 151 -4.53 -3.88 -3.12
CA VAL A 151 -3.66 -4.44 -2.08
C VAL A 151 -3.66 -5.96 -2.18
N SER A 152 -2.53 -6.58 -1.89
CA SER A 152 -2.43 -8.04 -1.83
C SER A 152 -2.64 -8.59 -0.41
N ASP A 153 -3.09 -9.84 -0.31
CA ASP A 153 -3.08 -10.57 0.96
C ASP A 153 -1.66 -11.07 1.23
N ALA A 154 -1.04 -10.49 2.27
CA ALA A 154 0.35 -10.76 2.64
C ALA A 154 0.64 -12.26 2.85
N ARG A 155 -0.35 -13.05 3.28
CA ARG A 155 -0.20 -14.50 3.50
C ARG A 155 0.00 -15.28 2.20
N THR A 156 -0.31 -14.66 1.07
CA THR A 156 -0.15 -15.26 -0.26
C THR A 156 1.14 -14.84 -0.95
N ILE A 157 1.92 -13.94 -0.34
CA ILE A 157 3.23 -13.49 -0.85
C ILE A 157 4.32 -14.17 -0.02
N PRO A 158 4.90 -15.29 -0.47
CA PRO A 158 5.96 -15.95 0.28
C PRO A 158 7.23 -15.09 0.29
N ASP A 159 8.04 -15.20 1.33
CA ASP A 159 9.32 -14.50 1.43
C ASP A 159 10.25 -14.77 0.23
N SER A 160 10.13 -15.95 -0.40
CA SER A 160 10.86 -16.30 -1.62
C SER A 160 10.56 -15.39 -2.82
N ASP A 161 9.38 -14.77 -2.82
CA ASP A 161 8.94 -13.89 -3.91
C ASP A 161 9.36 -12.44 -3.63
N LEU A 162 9.89 -12.13 -2.44
CA LEU A 162 10.41 -10.81 -2.11
C LEU A 162 11.83 -10.62 -2.66
N VAL A 163 12.08 -9.43 -3.18
CA VAL A 163 13.41 -9.00 -3.64
C VAL A 163 13.76 -7.71 -2.94
N PHE A 164 14.94 -7.67 -2.33
CA PHE A 164 15.51 -6.47 -1.75
C PHE A 164 16.42 -5.84 -2.79
N VAL A 165 15.97 -4.70 -3.31
CA VAL A 165 16.69 -3.94 -4.31
C VAL A 165 17.51 -2.87 -3.60
N PRO A 166 18.84 -2.87 -3.72
CA PRO A 166 19.65 -1.82 -3.10
C PRO A 166 19.30 -0.45 -3.70
N VAL A 167 19.19 0.55 -2.85
CA VAL A 167 18.93 1.95 -3.23
C VAL A 167 20.02 2.81 -2.59
N ARG A 168 20.61 3.70 -3.39
CA ARG A 168 21.65 4.62 -2.95
C ARG A 168 21.19 6.05 -3.12
N PHE A 169 21.11 6.76 -2.00
CA PHE A 169 20.89 8.20 -1.93
C PHE A 169 22.25 8.92 -1.82
N PRO A 170 22.30 10.26 -1.95
CA PRO A 170 23.56 11.00 -1.81
C PRO A 170 24.21 10.87 -0.42
N ASP A 171 23.41 10.61 0.61
CA ASP A 171 23.79 10.64 2.03
C ASP A 171 23.69 9.28 2.74
N HIS A 172 22.96 8.30 2.19
CA HIS A 172 22.81 6.97 2.78
C HIS A 172 22.43 5.89 1.75
N ASP A 173 22.61 4.62 2.14
CA ASP A 173 22.10 3.45 1.41
C ASP A 173 20.88 2.87 2.15
N THR A 174 19.94 2.29 1.39
CA THR A 174 18.76 1.58 1.91
C THR A 174 18.35 0.48 0.93
N GLU A 175 17.28 -0.24 1.22
CA GLU A 175 16.70 -1.25 0.32
C GLU A 175 15.24 -0.94 0.03
N ALA A 176 14.87 -1.00 -1.25
CA ALA A 176 13.50 -1.07 -1.68
C ALA A 176 13.06 -2.54 -1.73
N VAL A 177 11.82 -2.80 -1.34
CA VAL A 177 11.23 -4.12 -1.54
C VAL A 177 10.46 -4.14 -2.86
N GLU A 178 10.72 -5.18 -3.62
CA GLU A 178 10.07 -5.57 -4.87
C GLU A 178 9.52 -6.99 -4.74
N VAL A 179 8.63 -7.38 -5.67
CA VAL A 179 7.96 -8.68 -5.63
C VAL A 179 8.08 -9.36 -6.98
N ARG A 180 8.56 -10.60 -7.01
CA ARG A 180 8.60 -11.47 -8.19
C ARG A 180 7.19 -11.96 -8.54
N PRO A 181 6.95 -12.37 -9.79
CA PRO A 181 5.73 -13.11 -10.14
C PRO A 181 5.54 -14.34 -9.25
N PRO A 182 4.29 -14.73 -8.94
CA PRO A 182 4.02 -15.93 -8.16
C PRO A 182 4.60 -17.17 -8.86
N THR A 183 5.40 -17.96 -8.14
CA THR A 183 6.00 -19.20 -8.66
C THR A 183 5.28 -20.46 -8.19
N ALA A 184 4.77 -20.46 -6.95
CA ALA A 184 4.19 -21.63 -6.29
C ALA A 184 2.69 -21.48 -5.96
N SER A 185 2.25 -20.28 -5.58
CA SER A 185 0.85 -19.98 -5.25
C SER A 185 0.44 -18.63 -5.82
N GLN A 186 -0.79 -18.52 -6.29
CA GLN A 186 -1.31 -17.26 -6.83
C GLN A 186 -1.34 -16.18 -5.74
N HIS A 187 -0.68 -15.05 -5.99
CA HIS A 187 -0.84 -13.82 -5.22
C HIS A 187 -2.30 -13.35 -5.29
N LYS A 188 -2.96 -13.20 -4.15
CA LYS A 188 -4.35 -12.72 -4.10
C LYS A 188 -4.38 -11.20 -3.94
N TRP A 189 -5.19 -10.54 -4.75
CA TRP A 189 -5.33 -9.09 -4.78
C TRP A 189 -6.77 -8.66 -4.57
N TYR A 190 -6.94 -7.55 -3.86
CA TYR A 190 -8.23 -6.98 -3.48
C TYR A 190 -8.25 -5.48 -3.71
N PHE A 191 -9.44 -4.94 -3.92
CA PHE A 191 -9.68 -3.51 -3.98
C PHE A 191 -11.09 -3.18 -3.49
N LYS A 192 -11.32 -1.92 -3.13
CA LYS A 192 -12.66 -1.40 -2.86
C LYS A 192 -13.14 -0.57 -4.05
N ASP A 193 -14.24 -0.99 -4.67
CA ASP A 193 -14.89 -0.23 -5.73
C ASP A 193 -15.48 1.07 -5.18
N GLN A 194 -15.41 2.13 -5.98
CA GLN A 194 -15.95 3.45 -5.60
C GLN A 194 -15.56 3.92 -4.20
N GLN A 195 -14.32 3.66 -3.78
CA GLN A 195 -13.82 4.05 -2.46
C GLN A 195 -14.03 5.56 -2.22
N GLN A 196 -14.66 5.88 -1.09
CA GLN A 196 -15.04 7.23 -0.71
C GLN A 196 -13.93 7.92 0.09
N VAL A 197 -14.02 9.25 0.25
CA VAL A 197 -13.00 10.06 0.94
C VAL A 197 -12.85 9.75 2.42
N ASP A 198 -13.87 9.14 3.01
CA ASP A 198 -13.91 8.69 4.40
C ASP A 198 -13.47 7.23 4.56
N ASP A 199 -13.24 6.49 3.48
CA ASP A 199 -12.66 5.14 3.50
C ASP A 199 -11.12 5.24 3.51
N VAL A 200 -10.51 5.09 4.68
CA VAL A 200 -9.05 5.08 4.85
C VAL A 200 -8.56 3.64 4.86
N LEU A 201 -7.65 3.31 3.94
CA LEU A 201 -6.99 2.02 3.85
C LEU A 201 -5.68 2.07 4.65
N PHE A 202 -5.59 1.25 5.69
CA PHE A 202 -4.38 0.95 6.43
C PHE A 202 -3.72 -0.29 5.86
N PHE A 203 -2.42 -0.27 5.64
CA PHE A 203 -1.67 -1.46 5.20
C PHE A 203 -0.21 -1.39 5.62
N LYS A 204 0.37 -2.55 5.87
CA LYS A 204 1.80 -2.68 6.20
C LYS A 204 2.64 -2.57 4.93
N GLN A 205 3.53 -1.58 4.84
CA GLN A 205 4.51 -1.50 3.75
C GLN A 205 5.72 -2.40 4.06
N VAL A 206 6.22 -2.31 5.29
CA VAL A 206 7.23 -3.19 5.84
C VAL A 206 7.03 -3.32 7.35
N ASP A 207 7.35 -4.48 7.90
CA ASP A 207 7.35 -4.79 9.32
C ASP A 207 8.65 -5.54 9.63
N SER A 208 9.39 -5.09 10.64
CA SER A 208 10.67 -5.67 11.06
C SER A 208 10.51 -6.92 11.93
N SER A 209 9.28 -7.26 12.33
CA SER A 209 9.01 -8.42 13.17
C SER A 209 9.57 -9.71 12.55
N THR A 210 10.19 -10.54 13.40
CA THR A 210 10.67 -11.89 13.05
C THR A 210 9.71 -12.98 13.48
N LYS A 211 8.57 -12.61 14.10
CA LYS A 211 7.57 -13.53 14.64
C LYS A 211 6.86 -14.26 13.48
N PRO A 212 6.78 -15.60 13.52
CA PRO A 212 6.06 -16.37 12.50
C PRO A 212 4.59 -15.96 12.41
N GLY A 213 4.05 -15.91 11.18
CA GLY A 213 2.63 -15.65 10.94
C GLY A 213 2.22 -14.18 10.94
N VAL A 214 3.12 -13.25 11.31
CA VAL A 214 2.84 -11.81 11.20
C VAL A 214 2.88 -11.39 9.72
N PRO A 215 1.81 -10.77 9.18
CA PRO A 215 1.88 -10.11 7.89
C PRO A 215 2.95 -9.02 7.94
N ARG A 216 3.95 -9.08 7.06
CA ARG A 216 5.06 -8.10 7.08
C ARG A 216 5.00 -7.07 5.97
N ARG A 217 4.34 -7.39 4.86
CA ARG A 217 4.34 -6.56 3.65
C ARG A 217 3.06 -6.78 2.87
N VAL A 218 2.45 -5.68 2.44
CA VAL A 218 1.31 -5.66 1.54
C VAL A 218 1.75 -4.94 0.27
N PRO A 219 2.20 -5.70 -0.76
CA PRO A 219 2.31 -5.17 -2.11
C PRO A 219 1.00 -4.52 -2.54
N HIS A 220 1.11 -3.34 -3.13
CA HIS A 220 -0.03 -2.49 -3.49
C HIS A 220 0.29 -1.71 -4.77
N CYS A 221 -0.72 -1.45 -5.58
CA CYS A 221 -0.55 -0.65 -6.77
C CYS A 221 -1.88 -0.04 -7.25
N ALA A 222 -1.77 0.97 -8.11
CA ALA A 222 -2.87 1.33 -8.99
C ALA A 222 -3.09 0.20 -10.01
N PHE A 223 -4.33 -0.03 -10.44
CA PHE A 223 -4.59 -0.84 -11.63
C PHE A 223 -5.64 -0.19 -12.52
N LYS A 224 -5.60 -0.54 -13.80
CA LYS A 224 -6.66 -0.17 -14.75
C LYS A 224 -7.77 -1.19 -14.65
N ASP A 225 -8.96 -0.72 -14.29
CA ASP A 225 -10.17 -1.51 -14.39
C ASP A 225 -10.57 -1.67 -15.85
N THR A 226 -10.56 -2.92 -16.32
CA THR A 226 -10.83 -3.28 -17.71
C THR A 226 -12.32 -3.34 -18.03
N ASP A 227 -13.19 -3.34 -17.02
CA ASP A 227 -14.65 -3.29 -17.18
C ASP A 227 -15.15 -1.85 -17.40
N LEU A 228 -14.32 -0.84 -17.07
CA LEU A 228 -14.64 0.56 -17.31
C LEU A 228 -14.27 1.00 -18.74
N PRO A 229 -15.10 1.84 -19.40
CA PRO A 229 -14.75 2.44 -20.68
C PRO A 229 -13.45 3.24 -20.59
N GLU A 230 -12.69 3.30 -21.69
CA GLU A 230 -11.50 4.15 -21.77
C GLU A 230 -11.86 5.61 -21.46
N GLY A 231 -11.11 6.23 -20.55
CA GLY A 231 -11.35 7.61 -20.15
C GLY A 231 -12.59 7.83 -19.27
N ALA A 232 -13.26 6.77 -18.79
CA ALA A 232 -14.37 6.89 -17.85
C ALA A 232 -13.94 7.61 -16.57
N GLY A 233 -14.77 8.55 -16.11
CA GLY A 233 -14.57 9.28 -14.86
C GLY A 233 -13.29 10.13 -14.80
N GLU A 234 -12.95 10.54 -13.58
CA GLU A 234 -11.82 11.41 -13.30
C GLU A 234 -10.65 10.60 -12.73
N PRO A 235 -9.40 10.77 -13.23
CA PRO A 235 -8.26 9.93 -12.84
C PRO A 235 -7.92 10.09 -11.37
N ARG A 236 -7.89 9.00 -10.59
CA ARG A 236 -7.74 9.01 -9.12
C ARG A 236 -6.87 10.15 -8.56
N ALA A 237 -7.42 10.82 -7.54
CA ALA A 237 -6.66 11.70 -6.65
C ALA A 237 -6.66 11.13 -5.22
N SER A 238 -5.48 10.96 -4.63
CA SER A 238 -5.31 10.31 -3.34
C SER A 238 -4.09 10.82 -2.59
N ILE A 239 -4.07 10.61 -1.27
CA ILE A 239 -2.92 10.82 -0.40
C ILE A 239 -2.55 9.51 0.28
N GLU A 240 -1.26 9.24 0.41
CA GLU A 240 -0.71 8.19 1.25
C GLU A 240 0.16 8.83 2.32
N VAL A 241 -0.27 8.72 3.58
CA VAL A 241 0.53 9.15 4.73
C VAL A 241 1.29 7.93 5.26
N ARG A 242 2.59 8.08 5.47
CA ARG A 242 3.47 6.99 5.91
C ARG A 242 3.96 7.25 7.31
N ALA A 243 3.76 6.28 8.20
CA ALA A 243 4.15 6.38 9.59
C ALA A 243 5.15 5.30 9.97
N PHE A 244 6.21 5.68 10.69
CA PHE A 244 6.98 4.75 11.48
C PHE A 244 6.20 4.43 12.76
N VAL A 245 6.14 3.14 13.09
CA VAL A 245 5.48 2.66 14.30
C VAL A 245 6.48 1.89 15.13
N PHE A 246 6.52 2.21 16.42
CA PHE A 246 7.35 1.54 17.42
C PHE A 246 6.45 0.85 18.44
N TYR A 247 6.87 -0.33 18.86
CA TYR A 247 6.20 -1.15 19.86
C TYR A 247 7.13 -1.28 21.07
N ASP A 248 6.58 -1.32 22.29
CA ASP A 248 7.38 -1.45 23.52
C ASP A 248 8.07 -2.82 23.65
N GLU A 249 7.66 -3.81 22.84
CA GLU A 249 8.21 -5.17 22.85
C GLU A 249 8.42 -5.70 21.43
N ASP A 250 9.69 -5.87 21.04
CA ASP A 250 10.14 -6.91 20.12
C ASP A 250 11.22 -7.77 20.77
#